data_AF-A0A168FFW6-F1
#
_entry.id   AF-A0A168FFW6-F1
#
_cell.length_a   1.000
_cell.length_b   1.000
_cell.length_c   1.000
_cell.angle_alpha   90.00
_cell.angle_beta   90.00
_cell.angle_gamma   90.00
#
_symmetry.space_group_name_H-M   'P 1'
#
loop_
_entity.id
_entity.type
_entity.pdbx_description
1 polymer ?
#
loop_
_entity_poly.entity_id
_entity_poly.type
_entity_poly.pdbx_seq_one_letter_code
_entity_poly.pdbx_strand_id
1 'polypeptide(L)'
;MADVKDITRDLDKLDSQLDNLEEALAPLLGDIGEVSSQMPLLDKAKLFSLAAYSIESLLFSALKLQGADAQNHAVYAELKRVQQYFGKIKAVEEPAGQRTTTVNQEAAARILKADLSDNKALSSRLAEKIAEERAKALLKSVEGRKRPADESAPSSADDGKIKKSKHKHKAKGKSRK
;
A
#
# COMPACT_ATOMS: atom_id res chain seq x y z
N MET A 1 -55.63 -10.22 13.33
CA MET A 1 -55.00 -8.89 13.26
C MET A 1 -53.52 -9.10 13.44
N ALA A 2 -52.71 -8.68 12.47
CA ALA A 2 -51.28 -8.98 12.50
C ALA A 2 -50.66 -8.32 13.73
N ASP A 3 -49.90 -9.11 14.48
CA ASP A 3 -49.12 -8.72 15.65
C ASP A 3 -48.20 -7.56 15.25
N VAL A 4 -48.53 -6.34 15.69
CA VAL A 4 -47.73 -5.15 15.37
C VAL A 4 -46.45 -5.29 16.17
N LYS A 5 -45.35 -5.51 15.46
CA LYS A 5 -44.03 -5.65 16.07
C LYS A 5 -43.74 -4.41 16.89
N ASP A 6 -43.54 -4.60 18.19
CA ASP A 6 -43.15 -3.51 19.10
C ASP A 6 -41.77 -3.00 18.70
N ILE A 7 -41.74 -1.77 18.18
CA ILE A 7 -40.52 -1.07 17.74
C ILE A 7 -40.02 -0.06 18.78
N THR A 8 -40.70 0.07 19.92
CA THR A 8 -40.42 1.11 20.92
C THR A 8 -38.96 1.04 21.38
N ARG A 9 -38.44 -0.17 21.61
CA ARG A 9 -37.03 -0.37 21.99
C ARG A 9 -36.04 0.08 20.91
N ASP A 10 -36.38 -0.10 19.63
CA ASP A 10 -35.50 0.31 18.54
C ASP A 10 -35.54 1.84 18.34
N LEU A 11 -36.67 2.48 18.65
CA LEU A 11 -36.80 3.93 18.68
C LEU A 11 -36.02 4.55 19.84
N ASP A 12 -36.17 4.04 21.06
CA ASP A 12 -35.41 4.52 22.23
C ASP A 12 -33.89 4.40 22.00
N LYS A 13 -33.48 3.31 21.34
CA LYS A 13 -32.09 3.10 20.95
C LYS A 13 -31.64 4.11 19.91
N LEU A 14 -32.45 4.38 18.89
CA LEU A 14 -32.12 5.37 17.85
C LEU A 14 -31.99 6.77 18.46
N ASP A 15 -32.90 7.14 19.36
CA ASP A 15 -32.90 8.42 20.08
C ASP A 15 -31.59 8.59 20.86
N SER A 16 -31.24 7.60 21.69
CA SER A 16 -29.95 7.59 22.41
C SER A 16 -28.73 7.64 21.48
N GLN A 17 -28.80 7.00 20.31
CA GLN A 17 -27.70 7.03 19.33
C GLN A 17 -27.56 8.41 18.67
N LEU A 18 -28.66 9.13 18.46
CA LEU A 18 -28.65 10.49 17.91
C LEU A 18 -28.09 11.48 18.92
N ASP A 19 -28.48 11.39 20.19
CA ASP A 19 -27.93 12.24 21.27
C ASP A 19 -26.40 12.10 21.37
N ASN A 20 -25.90 10.87 21.41
CA ASN A 20 -24.47 10.59 21.45
C ASN A 20 -23.74 11.12 20.20
N LEU A 21 -24.39 11.06 19.04
CA LEU A 21 -23.81 11.56 17.80
C LEU A 21 -23.77 13.08 17.76
N GLU A 22 -24.81 13.75 18.25
CA GLU A 22 -24.86 15.21 18.38
C GLU A 22 -23.76 15.72 19.31
N GLU A 23 -23.56 15.08 20.47
CA GLU A 23 -22.46 15.40 21.39
C GLU A 23 -21.08 15.20 20.74
N ALA A 24 -20.89 14.11 20.01
CA ALA A 24 -19.63 13.84 19.31
C ALA A 24 -19.35 14.80 18.15
N LEU A 25 -20.39 15.31 17.48
CA LEU A 25 -20.27 16.24 16.35
C LEU A 25 -20.23 17.71 16.77
N ALA A 26 -20.73 18.06 17.97
CA ALA A 26 -20.73 19.42 18.50
C ALA A 26 -19.39 20.18 18.31
N PRO A 27 -18.20 19.61 18.65
CA PRO A 27 -16.94 20.31 18.43
C PRO A 27 -16.56 20.51 16.96
N LEU A 28 -17.09 19.71 16.03
CA LEU A 28 -16.85 19.84 14.59
C LEU A 28 -17.81 20.82 13.90
N LEU A 29 -19.00 21.07 14.48
CA LEU A 29 -20.04 21.92 13.88
C LEU A 29 -19.77 23.43 14.01
N GLY A 30 -18.82 23.82 14.87
CA GLY A 30 -18.40 25.21 15.04
C GLY A 30 -17.48 25.68 13.93
N ASP A 31 -16.17 25.50 14.10
CA ASP A 31 -15.16 25.96 13.14
C ASP A 31 -14.24 24.81 12.67
N ILE A 32 -14.80 23.92 11.86
CA ILE A 32 -14.05 22.86 11.18
C ILE A 32 -12.87 23.44 10.38
N GLY A 33 -12.98 24.68 9.90
CA GLY A 33 -11.96 25.37 9.12
C GLY A 33 -10.73 25.67 9.94
N GLU A 34 -10.90 26.34 11.08
CA GLU A 34 -9.84 26.63 12.04
C GLU A 34 -9.20 25.36 12.58
N VAL A 35 -10.01 24.38 13.02
CA VAL A 35 -9.51 23.10 13.54
C VAL A 35 -8.67 22.38 12.49
N SER A 36 -9.14 22.34 11.24
CA SER A 36 -8.41 21.68 10.14
C SER A 36 -7.16 22.44 9.67
N SER A 37 -7.06 23.74 9.94
CA SER A 37 -5.92 24.57 9.53
C SER A 37 -4.67 24.30 10.37
N GLN A 38 -4.86 23.88 11.63
CA GLN A 38 -3.79 23.59 12.58
C GLN A 38 -3.29 22.14 12.46
N MET A 39 -3.98 21.29 11.69
CA MET A 39 -3.67 19.87 11.57
C MET A 39 -2.66 19.56 10.45
N PRO A 40 -1.82 18.52 10.63
CA PRO A 40 -1.04 17.95 9.54
C PRO A 40 -1.93 17.51 8.36
N LEU A 41 -1.38 17.52 7.15
CA LEU A 41 -2.12 17.23 5.92
C LEU A 41 -2.87 15.88 5.96
N LEU A 42 -2.24 14.86 6.54
CA LEU A 42 -2.83 13.53 6.63
C LEU A 42 -4.03 13.51 7.60
N ASP A 43 -3.89 14.14 8.76
CA ASP A 43 -4.96 14.20 9.77
C ASP A 43 -6.12 15.06 9.28
N LYS A 44 -5.83 16.13 8.55
CA LYS A 44 -6.81 16.93 7.83
C LYS A 44 -7.62 16.08 6.84
N ALA A 45 -6.96 15.23 6.05
CA ALA A 45 -7.65 14.35 5.09
C ALA A 45 -8.55 13.33 5.81
N LYS A 46 -8.10 12.78 6.95
CA LYS A 46 -8.91 11.88 7.79
C LYS A 46 -10.15 12.58 8.33
N LEU A 47 -9.98 13.78 8.89
CA LEU A 47 -11.06 14.58 9.45
C LEU A 47 -12.16 14.84 8.42
N PHE A 48 -11.81 15.37 7.24
CA PHE A 48 -12.79 15.66 6.20
C PHE A 48 -13.43 14.41 5.60
N SER A 49 -12.69 13.31 5.46
CA SER A 49 -13.24 12.05 4.95
C SER A 49 -14.24 11.43 5.93
N LEU A 50 -13.95 11.50 7.24
CA LEU A 50 -14.87 11.06 8.29
C LEU A 50 -16.09 11.98 8.39
N ALA A 51 -15.92 13.30 8.30
CA ALA A 51 -17.03 14.24 8.30
C ALA A 51 -17.99 13.99 7.12
N ALA A 52 -17.45 13.83 5.91
CA ALA A 52 -18.25 13.48 4.74
C ALA A 52 -18.98 12.14 4.92
N TYR A 53 -18.28 11.11 5.43
CA TYR A 53 -18.89 9.82 5.74
C TYR A 53 -20.07 9.94 6.71
N SER A 54 -19.92 10.71 7.78
CA SER A 54 -20.96 10.93 8.79
C SER A 54 -22.20 11.60 8.18
N ILE A 55 -22.02 12.65 7.37
CA ILE A 55 -23.12 13.35 6.71
C ILE A 55 -23.87 12.43 5.73
N GLU A 56 -23.14 11.72 4.88
CA GLU A 56 -23.74 10.80 3.91
C GLU A 56 -24.44 9.62 4.59
N SER A 57 -23.90 9.12 5.70
CA SER A 57 -24.51 8.05 6.50
C SER A 57 -25.80 8.50 7.19
N LEU A 58 -25.83 9.75 7.69
CA LEU A 58 -27.05 10.36 8.22
C LEU A 58 -28.11 10.55 7.15
N LEU A 59 -27.72 11.04 5.97
CA LEU A 59 -28.63 11.22 4.84
C LEU A 59 -29.18 9.88 4.35
N PHE A 60 -28.33 8.84 4.28
CA PHE A 60 -28.74 7.48 3.97
C PHE A 60 -29.76 6.94 4.99
N SER A 61 -29.52 7.18 6.28
CA SER A 61 -30.42 6.77 7.36
C SER A 61 -31.77 7.50 7.29
N ALA A 62 -31.75 8.81 7.03
CA ALA A 62 -32.96 9.62 6.85
C ALA A 62 -33.81 9.13 5.66
N LEU A 63 -33.19 8.79 4.53
CA LEU A 63 -33.89 8.22 3.38
C LEU A 63 -34.55 6.87 3.71
N LYS A 64 -33.87 6.02 4.49
CA LYS A 64 -34.46 4.76 4.94
C LYS A 64 -35.66 4.97 5.87
N LEU A 65 -35.60 5.95 6.76
CA LEU A 65 -36.73 6.30 7.64
C LEU A 65 -37.95 6.81 6.86
N GLN A 66 -37.72 7.50 5.74
CA GLN A 66 -38.79 7.94 4.82
C GLN A 66 -39.34 6.79 3.95
N GLY A 67 -38.80 5.58 4.06
CA GLY A 67 -39.20 4.43 3.25
C GLY A 67 -38.68 4.46 1.80
N ALA A 68 -37.75 5.36 1.48
CA ALA A 68 -37.11 5.43 0.17
C ALA A 68 -36.06 4.31 0.00
N ASP A 69 -35.87 3.86 -1.24
CA ASP A 69 -34.82 2.90 -1.57
C ASP A 69 -33.44 3.56 -1.59
N ALA A 70 -32.83 3.62 -0.40
CA ALA A 70 -31.52 4.23 -0.22
C ALA A 70 -30.38 3.51 -0.97
N GLN A 71 -30.55 2.25 -1.39
CA GLN A 71 -29.50 1.49 -2.10
C GLN A 71 -29.39 1.88 -3.57
N ASN A 72 -30.53 2.18 -4.20
CA ASN A 72 -30.59 2.69 -5.57
C ASN A 72 -30.51 4.23 -5.62
N HIS A 73 -30.44 4.89 -4.48
CA HIS A 73 -30.31 6.35 -4.39
C HIS A 73 -28.87 6.82 -4.65
N ALA A 74 -28.72 8.06 -5.15
CA ALA A 74 -27.41 8.67 -5.44
C ALA A 74 -26.48 8.73 -4.22
N VAL A 75 -27.05 8.81 -3.01
CA VAL A 75 -26.29 8.79 -1.74
C VAL A 75 -25.45 7.51 -1.58
N TYR A 76 -25.90 6.37 -2.10
CA TYR A 76 -25.11 5.15 -2.05
C TYR A 76 -23.87 5.21 -2.95
N ALA A 77 -23.92 5.98 -4.05
CA ALA A 77 -22.76 6.23 -4.89
C ALA A 77 -21.73 7.13 -4.18
N GLU A 78 -22.21 8.14 -3.43
CA GLU A 78 -21.34 8.98 -2.60
C GLU A 78 -20.67 8.17 -1.48
N LEU A 79 -21.40 7.28 -0.80
CA LEU A 79 -20.79 6.39 0.22
C LEU A 79 -19.67 5.51 -0.36
N LYS A 80 -19.86 4.98 -1.57
CA LYS A 80 -18.79 4.25 -2.28
C LYS A 80 -17.60 5.13 -2.60
N ARG A 81 -17.84 6.39 -2.98
CA ARG A 81 -16.79 7.37 -3.24
C ARG A 81 -16.02 7.69 -1.95
N VAL A 82 -16.68 7.88 -0.82
CA VAL A 82 -16.03 8.05 0.49
C VAL A 82 -15.20 6.82 0.89
N GLN A 83 -15.71 5.62 0.65
CA GLN A 83 -14.95 4.37 0.86
C GLN A 83 -13.65 4.34 0.05
N GLN A 84 -13.65 4.85 -1.20
CA GLN A 84 -12.43 4.96 -2.00
C GLN A 84 -11.43 5.96 -1.39
N TYR A 85 -11.89 7.06 -0.80
CA TYR A 85 -11.01 8.01 -0.12
C TYR A 85 -10.37 7.40 1.13
N PHE A 86 -11.10 6.60 1.92
CA PHE A 86 -10.47 5.83 3.00
C PHE A 86 -9.41 4.86 2.48
N GLY A 87 -9.63 4.23 1.33
CA GLY A 87 -8.60 3.40 0.68
C GLY A 87 -7.35 4.18 0.31
N LYS A 88 -7.50 5.39 -0.24
CA LYS A 88 -6.37 6.29 -0.57
C LYS A 88 -5.60 6.73 0.67
N ILE A 89 -6.31 7.09 1.74
CA ILE A 89 -5.72 7.50 3.02
C ILE A 89 -4.92 6.34 3.63
N LYS A 90 -5.51 5.14 3.69
CA LYS A 90 -4.83 3.93 4.18
C LYS A 90 -3.57 3.59 3.37
N ALA A 91 -3.62 3.72 2.05
CA ALA A 91 -2.46 3.47 1.20
C ALA A 91 -1.30 4.45 1.45
N VAL A 92 -1.59 5.66 1.93
CA VAL A 92 -0.57 6.65 2.31
C VAL A 92 -0.05 6.40 3.72
N GLU A 93 -0.91 5.99 4.65
CA GLU A 93 -0.53 5.65 6.03
C GLU A 93 0.34 4.40 6.11
N GLU A 94 -0.05 3.37 5.37
CA GLU A 94 0.62 2.09 5.29
C GLU A 94 1.08 1.89 3.84
N PRO A 95 2.20 2.51 3.43
CA PRO A 95 2.73 2.31 2.10
C PRO A 95 3.04 0.82 1.94
N ALA A 96 2.22 0.14 1.14
CA ALA A 96 2.32 -1.30 0.93
C ALA A 96 3.67 -1.63 0.26
N GLY A 97 4.59 -2.19 1.06
CA GLY A 97 5.78 -2.86 0.59
C GLY A 97 7.04 -2.02 0.39
N GLN A 98 8.17 -2.73 0.27
CA GLN A 98 9.47 -2.17 -0.07
C GLN A 98 9.35 -1.34 -1.36
N ARG A 99 9.88 -0.10 -1.34
CA ARG A 99 9.96 0.77 -2.51
C ARG A 99 10.28 -0.03 -3.77
N THR A 100 9.34 -0.10 -4.72
CA THR A 100 9.52 -0.81 -5.99
C THR A 100 10.50 -0.08 -6.92
N THR A 101 10.71 1.21 -6.68
CA THR A 101 11.72 2.02 -7.36
C THR A 101 13.06 1.86 -6.66
N THR A 102 13.92 1.02 -7.24
CA THR A 102 15.34 0.96 -6.88
C THR A 102 16.13 1.89 -7.80
N VAL A 103 17.11 2.60 -7.25
CA VAL A 103 17.98 3.45 -8.06
C VAL A 103 18.87 2.54 -8.91
N ASN A 104 18.85 2.73 -10.24
CA ASN A 104 19.78 2.02 -11.13
C ASN A 104 21.19 2.58 -10.94
N GLN A 105 21.96 1.93 -10.06
CA GLN A 105 23.32 2.33 -9.71
C GLN A 105 24.26 2.33 -10.92
N GLU A 106 24.06 1.42 -11.87
CA GLU A 106 24.87 1.38 -13.09
C GLU A 106 24.60 2.56 -14.01
N ALA A 107 23.32 2.94 -14.19
CA ALA A 107 22.95 4.10 -14.98
C ALA A 107 23.48 5.39 -14.34
N ALA A 108 23.33 5.54 -13.03
CA ALA A 108 23.91 6.66 -12.28
C ALA A 108 25.44 6.72 -12.44
N ALA A 109 26.12 5.58 -12.36
CA ALA A 109 27.57 5.51 -12.56
C ALA A 109 27.98 5.90 -14.00
N ARG A 110 27.19 5.55 -15.03
CA ARG A 110 27.45 5.96 -16.41
C ARG A 110 27.27 7.47 -16.61
N ILE A 111 26.23 8.05 -16.02
CA ILE A 111 25.96 9.49 -16.08
C ILE A 111 27.10 10.26 -15.40
N LEU A 112 27.46 9.86 -14.18
CA LEU A 112 28.55 10.49 -13.45
C LEU A 112 29.89 10.35 -14.18
N LYS A 113 30.16 9.19 -14.78
CA LYS A 113 31.41 8.97 -15.53
C LYS A 113 31.49 9.82 -16.80
N ALA A 114 30.37 10.09 -17.46
CA ALA A 114 30.32 10.93 -18.65
C ALA A 114 30.47 12.42 -18.30
N ASP A 115 29.90 12.87 -17.17
CA ASP A 115 30.00 14.27 -16.72
C ASP A 115 31.37 14.61 -16.12
N LEU A 116 32.00 13.64 -15.44
CA LEU A 116 33.30 13.82 -14.77
C LEU A 116 34.50 13.38 -15.63
N SER A 117 34.30 13.08 -16.92
CA SER A 117 35.39 12.61 -17.82
C SER A 117 36.48 13.66 -18.01
N ASP A 118 36.12 14.93 -17.89
CA ASP A 118 37.01 16.06 -18.19
C ASP A 118 37.95 16.37 -17.01
N ASN A 119 37.57 15.94 -15.79
CA ASN A 119 38.37 16.13 -14.59
C ASN A 119 38.97 14.79 -14.10
N LYS A 120 40.21 14.53 -14.54
CA LYS A 120 40.93 13.28 -14.27
C LYS A 120 41.09 12.99 -12.76
N ALA A 121 41.23 14.01 -11.92
CA ALA A 121 41.38 13.85 -10.47
C ALA A 121 40.07 13.43 -9.77
N LEU A 122 38.92 13.91 -10.26
CA LEU A 122 37.62 13.52 -9.72
C LEU A 122 37.16 12.16 -10.27
N SER A 123 37.51 11.86 -11.53
CA SER A 123 37.22 10.56 -12.15
C SER A 123 37.89 9.38 -11.42
N SER A 124 39.12 9.56 -10.90
CA SER A 124 39.84 8.51 -10.16
C SER A 124 39.22 8.25 -8.78
N ARG A 125 38.87 9.31 -8.04
CA ARG A 125 38.15 9.21 -6.76
C ARG A 125 36.78 8.53 -6.92
N LEU A 126 36.08 8.83 -8.01
CA LEU A 126 34.79 8.20 -8.30
C LEU A 126 34.96 6.71 -8.64
N ALA A 127 36.00 6.34 -9.39
CA ALA A 127 36.32 4.95 -9.69
C ALA A 127 36.66 4.15 -8.41
N GLU A 128 37.41 4.76 -7.48
CA GLU A 128 37.73 4.18 -6.17
C GLU A 128 36.47 3.90 -5.35
N LYS A 129 35.57 4.89 -5.23
CA LYS A 129 34.29 4.72 -4.52
C LYS A 129 33.38 3.67 -5.16
N ILE A 130 33.35 3.58 -6.49
CA ILE A 130 32.59 2.52 -7.18
C ILE A 130 33.18 1.14 -6.88
N ALA A 131 34.50 1.01 -6.82
CA ALA A 131 35.16 -0.26 -6.51
C ALA A 131 34.88 -0.70 -5.07
N GLU A 132 34.94 0.23 -4.11
CA GLU A 132 34.59 -0.03 -2.71
C GLU A 132 33.15 -0.49 -2.54
N GLU A 133 32.19 0.19 -3.16
CA GLU A 133 30.78 -0.21 -3.09
C GLU A 133 30.51 -1.55 -3.75
N ARG A 134 31.20 -1.87 -4.85
CA ARG A 134 31.13 -3.21 -5.47
C ARG A 134 31.72 -4.29 -4.58
N ALA A 135 32.83 -4.01 -3.89
CA ALA A 135 33.44 -4.95 -2.94
C ALA A 135 32.51 -5.20 -1.74
N LYS A 136 31.92 -4.15 -1.17
CA LYS A 136 30.93 -4.26 -0.09
C LYS A 136 29.68 -5.02 -0.52
N ALA A 137 29.17 -4.78 -1.73
CA ALA A 137 28.04 -5.51 -2.29
C ALA A 137 28.34 -7.00 -2.46
N LEU A 138 29.55 -7.34 -2.92
CA LEU A 138 30.01 -8.74 -3.03
C LEU A 138 30.10 -9.40 -1.65
N LEU A 139 30.72 -8.76 -0.66
CA LEU A 139 30.79 -9.25 0.73
C LEU A 139 29.40 -9.51 1.31
N LYS A 140 28.48 -8.54 1.20
CA LYS A 140 27.10 -8.68 1.66
C LYS A 140 26.34 -9.81 0.96
N SER A 141 26.61 -10.03 -0.33
CA SER A 141 26.00 -11.13 -1.10
C SER A 141 26.55 -12.52 -0.75
N VAL A 142 27.76 -12.59 -0.20
CA VAL A 142 28.41 -13.82 0.28
C VAL A 142 27.95 -14.13 1.71
N GLU A 143 27.86 -13.12 2.58
CA GLU A 143 27.31 -13.25 3.94
C GLU A 143 25.85 -13.70 3.93
N GLY A 144 25.03 -13.15 3.03
CA GLY A 144 23.63 -13.60 2.84
C GLY A 144 23.47 -15.02 2.30
N ARG A 145 24.53 -15.60 1.70
CA ARG A 145 24.55 -16.99 1.21
C ARG A 145 25.07 -18.01 2.24
N LYS A 146 25.62 -17.56 3.38
CA LYS A 146 26.25 -18.42 4.41
C LYS A 146 25.30 -18.98 5.49
N ARG A 147 23.98 -18.85 5.31
CA ARG A 147 22.95 -19.68 6.00
C ARG A 147 22.11 -20.30 4.88
N PRO A 148 22.25 -21.59 4.55
CA PRO A 148 21.99 -22.70 5.48
C PRO A 148 22.94 -23.92 5.35
N ALA A 149 23.42 -24.43 6.48
CA ALA A 149 23.87 -25.82 6.60
C ALA A 149 23.94 -26.16 8.10
N ASP A 150 22.80 -26.59 8.66
CA ASP A 150 22.83 -27.53 9.77
C ASP A 150 21.69 -28.53 9.60
N GLU A 151 22.00 -29.77 9.90
CA GLU A 151 21.41 -31.01 9.43
C GLU A 151 20.16 -31.39 10.21
N SER A 152 19.14 -31.93 9.53
CA SER A 152 18.30 -32.99 10.09
C SER A 152 17.52 -33.73 9.00
N ALA A 153 18.08 -34.85 8.54
CA ALA A 153 17.29 -36.03 8.18
C ALA A 153 18.23 -37.26 8.11
N PRO A 154 18.06 -38.29 8.97
CA PRO A 154 18.70 -39.56 8.75
C PRO A 154 17.95 -40.38 7.70
N SER A 155 18.75 -41.20 7.04
CA SER A 155 18.50 -42.12 5.94
C SER A 155 17.30 -43.07 6.10
N SER A 156 16.65 -43.34 4.97
CA SER A 156 16.17 -44.68 4.62
C SER A 156 16.44 -44.90 3.14
N ALA A 157 17.23 -45.94 2.84
CA ALA A 157 17.52 -46.42 1.50
C ALA A 157 16.27 -47.11 0.93
N ASP A 158 15.98 -46.92 -0.37
CA ASP A 158 16.05 -48.00 -1.36
C ASP A 158 15.78 -47.52 -2.80
N ASP A 159 16.58 -48.10 -3.70
CA ASP A 159 16.50 -48.34 -5.15
C ASP A 159 15.94 -47.35 -6.20
N GLY A 160 16.63 -47.31 -7.36
CA GLY A 160 15.93 -47.27 -8.66
C GLY A 160 16.17 -46.10 -9.62
N LYS A 161 17.17 -46.26 -10.50
CA LYS A 161 17.20 -45.85 -11.93
C LYS A 161 17.55 -44.41 -12.35
N ILE A 162 18.81 -44.31 -12.77
CA ILE A 162 19.45 -43.45 -13.77
C ILE A 162 18.57 -43.15 -15.01
N LYS A 163 18.41 -41.87 -15.38
CA LYS A 163 18.34 -41.42 -16.79
C LYS A 163 19.01 -40.05 -17.01
N LYS A 164 20.11 -40.09 -17.78
CA LYS A 164 20.82 -38.95 -18.39
C LYS A 164 19.91 -38.19 -19.36
N SER A 165 19.91 -36.85 -19.33
CA SER A 165 19.55 -36.04 -20.50
C SER A 165 20.63 -35.01 -20.82
N LYS A 166 21.11 -35.12 -22.05
CA LYS A 166 22.30 -34.56 -22.67
C LYS A 166 22.12 -33.08 -23.05
N HIS A 167 23.21 -32.33 -22.91
CA HIS A 167 23.51 -31.06 -23.57
C HIS A 167 23.03 -31.01 -25.04
N LYS A 168 22.44 -29.89 -25.48
CA LYS A 168 22.39 -29.55 -26.91
C LYS A 168 22.57 -28.04 -27.15
N HIS A 169 23.81 -27.68 -27.49
CA HIS A 169 24.15 -26.47 -28.23
C HIS A 169 23.34 -26.42 -29.53
N LYS A 170 22.74 -25.27 -29.87
CA LYS A 170 22.26 -25.00 -31.23
C LYS A 170 22.92 -23.73 -31.74
N ALA A 171 24.00 -23.91 -32.48
CA ALA A 171 24.57 -22.92 -33.38
C ALA A 171 23.56 -22.60 -34.48
N LYS A 172 23.28 -21.31 -34.71
CA LYS A 172 22.46 -20.86 -35.84
C LYS A 172 23.41 -20.30 -36.90
N GLY A 173 23.54 -21.05 -37.99
CA GLY A 173 24.43 -20.75 -39.11
C GLY A 173 24.01 -19.50 -39.88
N LYS A 174 25.02 -18.76 -40.34
CA LYS A 174 24.94 -17.78 -41.43
C LYS A 174 24.55 -18.50 -42.73
N SER A 175 23.54 -17.98 -43.41
CA SER A 175 23.28 -18.24 -44.82
C SER A 175 23.28 -16.90 -45.54
N ARG A 176 24.31 -16.70 -46.36
CA ARG A 176 24.37 -15.65 -47.38
C ARG A 176 23.40 -16.01 -48.50
N LYS A 177 22.64 -15.03 -48.98
CA LYS A 177 22.36 -14.84 -50.40
C LYS A 177 22.14 -13.35 -50.63
#